data_AF-A0AAN7VMG2-F1
#
_entry.id   AF-A0AAN7VMG2-F1
#
_cell.length_a   1.000
_cell.length_b   1.000
_cell.length_c   1.000
_cell.angle_alpha   90.00
_cell.angle_beta   90.00
_cell.angle_gamma   90.00
#
_symmetry.space_group_name_H-M   'P 1'
#
loop_
_entity.id
_entity.type
_entity.pdbx_description
1 polymer ?
#
loop_
_entity_poly.entity_id
_entity_poly.type
_entity_poly.pdbx_seq_one_letter_code
_entity_poly.pdbx_strand_id
1 'polypeptide(L)' 'MATVAKGGLVALFKRGWNEIPEIIGSGVMAVIGVGLMGLSLMTYTAKDGDNRKHKMKYTVIRDDDPRAACVRSGIDG' A
#
# COMPACT_ATOMS: atom_id res chain seq x y z
N MET A 1 -8.30 -32.88 -23.62
CA MET A 1 -9.65 -32.45 -23.17
C MET A 1 -9.53 -32.00 -21.72
N ALA A 2 -9.36 -30.69 -21.48
CA ALA A 2 -9.38 -30.17 -20.11
C ALA A 2 -10.83 -30.22 -19.62
N THR A 3 -11.10 -31.11 -18.67
CA THR A 3 -12.40 -31.19 -18.00
C THR A 3 -12.57 -29.92 -17.17
N VAL A 4 -13.38 -28.99 -17.66
CA VAL A 4 -13.87 -27.86 -16.86
C VAL A 4 -14.55 -28.45 -15.63
N ALA A 5 -13.87 -28.35 -14.49
CA ALA A 5 -14.42 -28.76 -13.22
C ALA A 5 -15.60 -27.84 -12.93
N LYS A 6 -16.81 -28.40 -12.91
CA LYS A 6 -18.08 -27.74 -12.63
C LYS A 6 -18.22 -27.34 -11.14
N GLY A 7 -17.10 -27.14 -10.44
CA GLY A 7 -17.00 -26.68 -9.06
C GLY A 7 -16.37 -25.30 -9.06
N GLY A 8 -17.10 -24.30 -8.57
CA GLY A 8 -16.68 -22.89 -8.62
C GLY A 8 -15.35 -22.60 -7.93
N LEU A 9 -14.90 -21.35 -8.04
CA LEU A 9 -13.64 -20.83 -7.47
C LEU A 9 -13.32 -21.35 -6.05
N VAL A 10 -14.33 -21.52 -5.21
CA VAL A 10 -14.20 -22.06 -3.85
C VAL A 10 -13.72 -23.53 -3.82
N ALA A 11 -14.19 -24.37 -4.73
CA ALA A 11 -13.76 -25.77 -4.83
C ALA A 11 -12.31 -25.88 -5.31
N LEU A 12 -11.91 -25.02 -6.25
CA LEU A 12 -10.52 -24.89 -6.71
C LEU A 12 -9.60 -24.40 -5.58
N PHE A 13 -10.04 -23.42 -4.79
CA PHE A 13 -9.24 -22.91 -3.68
C PHE A 13 -9.07 -23.94 -2.57
N LYS A 14 -10.15 -24.66 -2.19
CA LYS A 14 -10.07 -25.77 -1.23
C LYS A 14 -9.17 -26.90 -1.71
N ARG A 15 -9.22 -27.21 -3.01
CA ARG A 15 -8.35 -28.21 -3.63
C ARG A 15 -6.90 -27.76 -3.63
N GLY A 16 -6.63 -26.51 -4.04
CA GLY A 16 -5.28 -25.93 -4.03
C GLY A 16 -4.68 -25.85 -2.63
N TRP A 17 -5.49 -25.57 -1.61
CA TRP A 17 -5.06 -25.55 -0.21
C TRP A 17 -4.59 -26.93 0.29
N ASN A 18 -5.21 -28.01 -0.20
CA ASN A 18 -4.84 -29.38 0.17
C ASN A 18 -3.73 -29.97 -0.71
N GLU A 19 -3.66 -29.61 -2.00
CA GLU A 19 -2.68 -30.17 -2.93
C GLU A 19 -1.33 -29.43 -2.87
N ILE A 20 -1.33 -28.09 -2.79
CA ILE A 20 -0.09 -27.29 -2.79
C ILE A 20 -0.24 -26.06 -1.88
N PRO A 21 -0.20 -26.23 -0.54
CA PRO A 21 -0.42 -25.14 0.40
C PRO A 21 0.63 -24.03 0.29
N GLU A 22 1.87 -24.34 -0.11
CA GLU A 22 2.96 -23.37 -0.22
C GLU A 22 2.68 -22.29 -1.29
N ILE A 23 2.12 -22.68 -2.43
CA ILE A 23 1.82 -21.76 -3.54
C ILE A 23 0.62 -20.89 -3.18
N ILE A 24 -0.42 -21.47 -2.58
CA ILE A 24 -1.59 -20.69 -2.12
C ILE A 24 -1.18 -19.72 -1.01
N GLY A 25 -0.39 -20.18 -0.03
CA GLY A 25 0.12 -19.36 1.07
C GLY A 25 0.98 -18.20 0.59
N SER A 26 1.96 -18.47 -0.29
CA SER A 26 2.81 -17.42 -0.87
C SER A 26 2.01 -16.45 -1.74
N GLY A 27 1.03 -16.92 -2.51
CA GLY A 27 0.14 -16.07 -3.31
C GLY A 27 -0.71 -15.14 -2.44
N VAL A 28 -1.29 -15.64 -1.35
CA VAL A 28 -2.05 -14.82 -0.40
C VAL A 28 -1.13 -13.77 0.25
N MET A 29 0.07 -14.17 0.68
CA MET A 29 1.03 -13.24 1.27
C MET A 29 1.50 -12.17 0.28
N ALA A 30 1.69 -12.52 -0.99
CA ALA A 30 2.01 -11.55 -2.03
C ALA A 30 0.90 -10.52 -2.22
N VAL A 31 -0.36 -10.95 -2.26
CA VAL A 31 -1.52 -10.04 -2.37
C VAL A 31 -1.62 -9.13 -1.15
N ILE A 32 -1.42 -9.66 0.05
CA ILE A 32 -1.39 -8.86 1.28
C ILE A 32 -0.26 -7.82 1.22
N GLY A 33 0.94 -8.22 0.81
CA GLY A 33 2.09 -7.31 0.67
C GLY A 33 1.82 -6.16 -0.30
N VAL A 34 1.22 -6.44 -1.45
CA VAL A 34 0.83 -5.41 -2.42
C VAL A 34 -0.26 -4.49 -1.85
N GLY A 35 -1.25 -5.05 -1.13
CA GLY A 35 -2.28 -4.27 -0.47
C GLY A 35 -1.72 -3.30 0.58
N LEU A 36 -0.80 -3.79 1.42
CA LEU A 36 -0.12 -2.97 2.43
C LEU A 36 0.78 -1.89 1.79
N MET A 37 1.44 -2.20 0.68
CA MET A 37 2.22 -1.21 -0.08
C MET A 37 1.32 -0.08 -0.61
N GLY A 38 0.16 -0.42 -1.17
CA GLY A 38 -0.80 0.59 -1.64
C GLY A 38 -1.31 1.47 -0.50
N LEU A 39 -1.73 0.86 0.61
CA LEU A 39 -2.22 1.58 1.78
C LEU A 39 -1.17 2.49 2.41
N SER A 40 0.08 2.04 2.51
CA SER A 40 1.17 2.84 3.06
C SER A 40 1.49 4.05 2.16
N LEU A 41 1.49 3.87 0.84
CA LEU A 41 1.67 4.97 -0.11
C LEU A 41 0.53 5.99 -0.01
N MET A 42 -0.73 5.53 0.01
CA MET A 42 -1.89 6.42 0.12
C MET A 42 -1.84 7.24 1.41
N THR A 43 -1.62 6.59 2.54
CA THR A 43 -1.52 7.26 3.85
C THR A 43 -0.32 8.20 3.94
N TYR A 44 0.82 7.84 3.34
CA TYR A 44 1.97 8.72 3.24
C TYR A 44 1.69 9.97 2.40
N THR A 45 1.05 9.81 1.23
CA THR A 45 0.70 10.96 0.38
C THR A 45 -0.35 11.87 0.98
N ALA A 46 -1.28 11.33 1.77
CA ALA A 46 -2.35 12.11 2.38
C ALA A 46 -1.89 12.93 3.60
N LYS A 47 -0.84 12.48 4.31
CA LYS A 47 -0.38 13.09 5.57
C LYS A 47 0.91 13.92 5.48
N ASP A 48 1.73 13.69 4.46
CA ASP A 48 3.07 14.28 4.32
C ASP A 48 3.22 14.99 2.95
N GLY A 49 2.10 15.37 2.33
CA GLY A 49 2.01 15.82 0.94
C GLY A 49 2.71 17.16 0.69
N ASP A 50 2.58 18.10 1.62
CA ASP A 50 3.23 19.41 1.53
C ASP A 50 4.69 19.36 2.01
N ASN A 51 4.97 18.55 3.03
CA ASN A 51 6.32 18.33 3.55
C ASN A 51 7.24 17.55 2.60
N ARG A 52 6.68 16.71 1.73
CA ARG A 52 7.46 15.92 0.76
C ARG A 52 8.32 16.78 -0.16
N LYS A 53 7.85 17.96 -0.55
CA LYS A 53 8.58 18.88 -1.46
C LYS A 53 9.81 19.50 -0.80
N HIS A 54 9.80 19.61 0.53
CA HIS A 54 10.84 20.28 1.31
C HIS A 54 11.81 19.31 1.99
N LYS A 55 11.51 17.99 1.99
CA LYS A 55 12.35 16.94 2.58
C LYS A 55 13.64 16.65 1.79
N MET A 56 13.59 16.79 0.45
CA MET A 56 14.68 16.35 -0.44
C MET A 56 15.72 17.44 -0.74
N LYS A 57 15.39 18.72 -0.52
CA LYS A 57 16.26 19.85 -0.83
C LYS A 57 16.13 20.91 0.25
N TYR A 58 17.26 21.50 0.64
CA TYR A 58 17.28 22.64 1.54
C TYR A 58 16.43 23.78 0.96
N THR A 59 15.37 24.14 1.67
CA THR A 59 14.44 25.20 1.28
C THR A 59 14.44 26.25 2.39
N VAL A 60 14.72 27.50 2.03
CA VAL A 60 14.56 28.64 2.95
C VAL A 60 13.13 29.16 2.79
N ILE A 61 12.35 29.11 3.87
CA ILE A 61 10.99 29.66 3.95
C ILE A 61 11.04 30.85 4.89
N ARG A 62 10.27 31.90 4.59
CA ARG A 62 10.13 33.07 5.47
C ARG A 62 9.26 32.70 6.66
N ASP A 63 9.58 33.23 7.84
CA ASP A 63 8.83 32.93 9.07
C ASP A 63 7.37 33.40 9.02
N ASP A 64 7.07 34.44 8.22
CA ASP A 64 5.72 34.99 8.07
C ASP A 64 4.83 34.22 7.08
N ASP A 65 5.36 33.23 6.35
CA ASP A 65 4.55 32.47 5.40
C ASP A 65 3.63 31.50 6.17
N PRO A 66 2.30 31.53 5.98
CA PRO A 66 1.38 30.61 6.66
C PRO A 66 1.71 29.14 6.39
N ARG A 67 2.39 28.82 5.28
CA ARG A 67 2.84 27.46 4.94
C ARG A 67 4.05 27.02 5.76
N ALA A 68 4.82 27.94 6.33
CA ALA A 68 5.94 27.62 7.22
C ALA A 68 5.47 26.88 8.48
N ALA A 69 4.27 27.22 8.98
CA ALA A 69 3.68 26.56 10.14
C ALA A 69 3.37 25.08 9.86
N CYS A 70 2.80 24.76 8.69
CA CYS A 70 2.50 23.38 8.28
C CYS A 70 3.79 22.57 8.06
N VAL A 71 4.83 23.20 7.51
CA VAL A 71 6.12 22.53 7.28
C VAL A 71 6.85 22.25 8.61
N ARG A 72 6.74 23.15 9.59
CA ARG A 72 7.39 23.00 10.90
C ARG A 72 6.67 22.02 11.83
N SER A 73 5.34 21.93 11.76
CA SER A 73 4.54 21.06 12.63
C SER A 73 4.55 19.60 12.19
N GLY A 74 4.84 19.31 10.91
CA GLY A 74 4.76 17.94 10.38
C GLY A 74 3.34 17.37 10.36
N ILE A 75 2.33 18.20 10.61
CA ILE A 75 0.92 17.84 10.68
C ILE A 75 0.23 18.59 9.55
N ASP A 76 0.08 17.91 8.42
CA ASP A 76 -0.80 18.36 7.35
C ASP A 76 -2.25 18.23 7.88
N GLY A 77 -2.97 19.35 7.95
CA GLY A 77 -4.36 19.43 8.45
C GLY A 77 -5.39 18.92 7.46
#